data_AF-A0A960WQH0-F1
#
_entry.id   AF-A0A960WQH0-F1
#
_cell.length_a   1.000
_cell.length_b   1.000
_cell.length_c   1.000
_cell.angle_alpha   90.00
_cell.angle_beta   90.00
_cell.angle_gamma   90.00
#
_symmetry.space_group_name_H-M   'P 1'
#
loop_
_entity.id
_entity.type
_entity.pdbx_description
1 polymer ?
#
loop_
_entity_poly.entity_id
_entity_poly.type
_entity_poly.pdbx_seq_one_letter_code
_entity_poly.pdbx_strand_id
1 'polypeptide(L)'
;MKVSRTLSALVASGYLVACFLSSRPEVGLRMIVFLLFPLALIWFGEELGEFTGNWGGHYIDEKSPGWLLSVLGWVLLLVPLFVILAIRFRT
;
A
#
# COMPACT_ATOMS: atom_id res chain seq x y z
N MET A 1 -4.54 -14.58 7.28
CA MET A 1 -4.75 -13.79 6.04
C MET A 1 -5.84 -12.71 6.13
N LYS A 2 -6.98 -12.95 6.80
CA LYS A 2 -8.03 -11.93 6.99
C LYS A 2 -7.56 -10.72 7.81
N VAL A 3 -6.73 -10.95 8.83
CA VAL A 3 -6.22 -9.93 9.76
C VAL A 3 -5.45 -8.82 9.04
N SER A 4 -4.54 -9.14 8.11
CA SER A 4 -3.78 -8.13 7.37
C SER A 4 -4.66 -7.28 6.46
N ARG A 5 -5.72 -7.86 5.87
CA ARG A 5 -6.68 -7.13 5.04
C ARG A 5 -7.53 -6.16 5.88
N THR A 6 -7.98 -6.59 7.06
CA THR A 6 -8.75 -5.74 7.99
C THR A 6 -7.88 -4.62 8.57
N LEU A 7 -6.64 -4.93 8.98
CA LEU A 7 -5.71 -3.92 9.51
C LEU A 7 -5.31 -2.89 8.44
N SER A 8 -5.01 -3.32 7.21
CA SER A 8 -4.63 -2.38 6.15
C SER A 8 -5.78 -1.44 5.78
N ALA A 9 -7.02 -1.96 5.75
CA ALA A 9 -8.21 -1.12 5.59
C ALA A 9 -8.36 -0.12 6.73
N LEU A 10 -8.18 -0.56 7.99
CA LEU A 10 -8.26 0.31 9.16
C LEU A 10 -7.25 1.47 9.07
N VAL A 11 -6.01 1.17 8.72
CA VAL A 11 -4.95 2.19 8.60
C VAL A 11 -5.22 3.12 7.42
N ALA A 12 -5.65 2.60 6.26
CA ALA A 12 -6.02 3.42 5.12
C ALA A 12 -7.20 4.35 5.43
N SER A 13 -8.23 3.86 6.13
CA SER A 13 -9.34 4.68 6.62
C SER A 13 -8.85 5.77 7.58
N GLY A 14 -7.91 5.45 8.49
CA GLY A 14 -7.28 6.43 9.38
C GLY A 14 -6.58 7.56 8.61
N TYR A 15 -5.82 7.23 7.56
CA TYR A 15 -5.19 8.23 6.70
C TYR A 15 -6.23 9.11 5.99
N LEU A 16 -7.32 8.54 5.47
CA LEU A 16 -8.37 9.31 4.84
C LEU A 16 -9.02 10.29 5.82
N VAL A 17 -9.37 9.83 7.02
CA VAL A 17 -9.93 10.69 8.09
C VAL A 17 -8.97 11.82 8.43
N ALA A 18 -7.67 11.53 8.60
CA ALA A 18 -6.65 12.55 8.86
C ALA A 18 -6.55 13.58 7.72
N CYS A 19 -6.71 13.14 6.47
CA CYS A 19 -6.70 14.03 5.30
C CYS A 19 -7.95 14.90 5.21
N PHE A 20 -9.12 14.37 5.59
CA PHE A 20 -10.37 15.12 5.64
C PHE A 20 -10.37 16.16 6.77
N LEU A 21 -9.72 15.84 7.90
CA LEU A 21 -9.50 16.80 8.99
C LEU A 21 -8.46 17.87 8.60
N SER A 22 -7.56 17.57 7.68
CA SER A 22 -6.63 18.54 7.11
C SER A 22 -7.40 19.42 6.11
N SER A 23 -7.32 20.75 6.22
CA SER A 23 -8.04 21.70 5.36
C SER A 23 -7.57 21.73 3.88
N ARG A 24 -7.10 20.61 3.33
CA ARG A 24 -6.56 20.47 1.96
C ARG A 24 -7.18 19.25 1.25
N PRO A 25 -8.47 19.33 0.84
CA PRO A 25 -9.19 18.21 0.23
C PRO A 25 -8.57 17.74 -1.10
N GLU A 26 -7.87 18.62 -1.82
CA GLU A 26 -7.15 18.29 -3.06
C GLU A 26 -6.08 17.19 -2.86
N VAL A 27 -5.51 17.12 -1.66
CA VAL A 27 -4.51 16.11 -1.29
C VAL A 27 -5.19 14.76 -1.01
N GLY A 28 -6.45 14.77 -0.54
CA GLY A 28 -7.22 13.57 -0.22
C GLY A 28 -7.41 12.64 -1.41
N LEU A 29 -7.78 13.17 -2.59
CA LEU A 29 -7.95 12.36 -3.80
C LEU A 29 -6.64 11.69 -4.25
N ARG A 30 -5.52 12.41 -4.20
CA ARG A 30 -4.20 11.84 -4.52
C ARG A 30 -3.82 10.75 -3.53
N MET A 31 -4.19 10.92 -2.26
CA MET A 31 -3.90 9.96 -1.21
C MET A 31 -4.77 8.70 -1.33
N ILE A 32 -6.02 8.80 -1.80
CA ILE A 32 -6.86 7.64 -2.13
C ILE A 32 -6.18 6.80 -3.21
N VAL A 33 -5.78 7.42 -4.32
CA VAL A 33 -5.10 6.71 -5.43
C VAL A 33 -3.79 6.09 -4.94
N PHE A 34 -3.03 6.80 -4.11
CA PHE A 34 -1.81 6.27 -3.50
C PHE A 34 -2.07 5.09 -2.56
N LEU A 35 -3.15 5.10 -1.78
CA LEU A 35 -3.51 4.04 -0.81
C LEU A 35 -4.11 2.80 -1.49
N LEU A 36 -4.76 2.95 -2.65
CA LEU A 36 -5.31 1.82 -3.40
C LEU A 36 -4.22 0.84 -3.84
N PHE A 37 -3.05 1.34 -4.22
CA PHE A 37 -1.92 0.51 -4.65
C PHE A 37 -1.37 -0.42 -3.55
N PRO A 38 -0.98 0.05 -2.35
CA PRO A 38 -0.58 -0.82 -1.25
C PRO A 38 -1.72 -1.70 -0.74
N LEU A 39 -2.98 -1.22 -0.75
CA LEU A 39 -4.11 -2.08 -0.42
C LEU A 39 -4.21 -3.26 -1.40
N ALA A 40 -4.08 -3.00 -2.69
CA ALA A 40 -4.11 -4.03 -3.72
C ALA A 40 -2.99 -5.06 -3.50
N LEU A 41 -1.77 -4.60 -3.19
CA LEU A 41 -0.64 -5.49 -2.89
C LEU A 41 -0.86 -6.36 -1.64
N ILE A 42 -1.47 -5.82 -0.57
CA ILE A 42 -1.76 -6.57 0.66
C ILE A 42 -2.91 -7.55 0.46
N TRP A 43 -3.92 -7.16 -0.32
CA TRP A 43 -5.13 -7.96 -0.50
C TRP A 43 -4.92 -9.04 -1.55
N PHE A 44 -4.30 -8.71 -2.67
CA PHE A 44 -4.08 -9.59 -3.82
C PHE A 44 -2.66 -10.15 -3.88
N GLY A 45 -1.84 -10.00 -2.83
CA GLY A 45 -0.43 -10.41 -2.85
C GLY A 45 -0.21 -11.90 -3.12
N GLU A 46 -1.10 -12.79 -2.68
CA GLU A 46 -1.01 -14.21 -3.06
C GLU A 46 -1.37 -14.44 -4.52
N GLU A 47 -2.48 -13.86 -4.98
CA GLU A 47 -3.00 -14.01 -6.33
C GLU A 47 -2.03 -13.42 -7.38
N LEU A 48 -1.37 -12.31 -7.04
CA LEU A 48 -0.29 -11.71 -7.83
C LEU A 48 1.02 -12.49 -7.76
N GLY A 49 1.31 -13.13 -6.62
CA GLY A 49 2.52 -13.96 -6.45
C GLY A 49 2.45 -15.29 -7.21
N GLU A 50 1.24 -15.81 -7.42
CA GLU A 50 0.98 -16.97 -8.25
C GLU A 50 0.96 -16.67 -9.76
N PHE A 51 1.03 -15.40 -10.15
CA PHE A 51 1.08 -15.01 -11.55
C PHE A 51 2.41 -15.46 -12.18
N THR A 52 2.31 -16.49 -13.02
CA THR A 52 3.40 -16.99 -13.87
C THR A 52 3.04 -16.74 -15.33
N GLY A 53 3.92 -16.10 -16.09
CA GLY A 53 3.65 -15.76 -17.49
C GLY A 53 4.56 -14.65 -18.03
N ASN A 54 4.32 -14.25 -19.28
CA ASN A 54 5.07 -13.17 -19.92
C ASN A 54 4.50 -11.80 -19.49
N TRP A 55 5.24 -11.06 -18.67
CA TRP A 55 4.91 -9.69 -18.30
C TRP A 55 5.93 -8.74 -18.94
N GLY A 56 5.47 -7.91 -19.88
CA GLY A 56 6.32 -6.87 -20.48
C GLY A 56 7.54 -7.38 -21.25
N GLY A 57 7.50 -8.62 -21.78
CA GLY A 57 8.61 -9.23 -22.53
C GLY A 57 9.58 -10.04 -21.68
N HIS A 58 9.38 -10.10 -20.37
CA HIS A 58 10.11 -10.98 -19.46
C HIS A 58 9.22 -12.13 -19.00
N TYR A 59 9.74 -13.34 -19.13
CA TYR A 59 9.05 -14.55 -18.71
C TYR A 59 9.33 -14.79 -17.22
N ILE A 60 8.28 -14.81 -16.42
CA ILE A 60 8.37 -15.07 -14.98
C ILE A 60 8.21 -16.58 -14.80
N ASP A 61 9.35 -17.29 -14.73
CA ASP A 61 9.43 -18.75 -14.56
C ASP A 61 9.23 -19.20 -13.10
N GLU A 62 9.41 -18.30 -12.14
CA GLU A 62 9.31 -18.61 -10.71
C GLU A 62 8.20 -17.81 -10.02
N LYS A 63 7.39 -18.51 -9.23
CA LYS A 63 6.35 -17.90 -8.40
C LYS A 63 6.99 -16.99 -7.37
N SER A 64 6.56 -15.73 -7.34
CA SER A 64 6.94 -14.81 -6.28
C SER A 64 6.22 -15.23 -5.00
N PRO A 65 6.89 -15.37 -3.85
CA PRO A 65 6.20 -15.66 -2.61
C PRO A 65 5.18 -14.56 -2.30
N GLY A 66 3.88 -14.87 -2.23
CA GLY A 66 2.82 -13.87 -2.07
C GLY A 66 2.90 -13.04 -0.78
N TRP A 67 3.60 -13.56 0.24
CA TRP A 67 3.91 -12.81 1.46
C TRP A 67 4.86 -11.63 1.19
N LEU A 68 5.74 -11.70 0.18
CA LEU A 68 6.66 -10.63 -0.19
C LEU A 68 5.92 -9.41 -0.74
N LEU A 69 4.93 -9.64 -1.60
CA LEU A 69 4.06 -8.58 -2.12
C LEU A 69 3.23 -7.93 -1.01
N SER A 70 2.77 -8.74 -0.05
CA SER A 70 2.08 -8.22 1.14
C SER A 70 2.99 -7.33 1.99
N VAL A 71 4.26 -7.72 2.19
CA VAL A 71 5.25 -6.90 2.92
C VAL A 71 5.53 -5.59 2.18
N LEU A 72 5.68 -5.62 0.85
CA LEU A 72 5.87 -4.41 0.04
C LEU A 72 4.68 -3.45 0.17
N GLY A 73 3.46 -3.97 0.16
CA GLY A 73 2.26 -3.16 0.40
C GLY A 73 2.27 -2.49 1.78
N TRP A 74 2.71 -3.19 2.83
CA TRP A 74 2.89 -2.59 4.17
C TRP A 74 3.95 -1.49 4.19
N VAL A 75 5.09 -1.70 3.53
CA VAL A 75 6.15 -0.68 3.43
C VAL A 75 5.59 0.58 2.76
N LEU A 76 4.94 0.44 1.61
CA LEU A 76 4.30 1.54 0.89
C LEU A 76 3.24 2.27 1.72
N LEU A 77 2.45 1.54 2.51
CA LEU A 77 1.43 2.11 3.39
C LEU A 77 2.03 2.91 4.56
N LEU A 78 3.25 2.59 4.99
CA LEU A 78 3.97 3.31 6.04
C LEU A 78 4.84 4.47 5.53
N VAL A 79 5.17 4.53 4.23
CA VAL A 79 5.92 5.65 3.63
C VAL A 79 5.41 7.03 4.05
N PRO A 80 4.10 7.36 3.93
CA PRO A 80 3.62 8.69 4.31
C PRO A 80 3.86 9.01 5.79
N LEU A 81 3.75 8.02 6.69
CA LEU A 81 4.08 8.19 8.11
C LEU A 81 5.57 8.51 8.29
N PHE A 82 6.46 7.79 7.62
CA PHE A 82 7.90 8.06 7.69
C PHE A 82 8.26 9.43 7.15
N VAL A 83 7.63 9.87 6.07
CA VAL A 83 7.84 11.22 5.51
C VAL A 83 7.39 12.29 6.49
N ILE A 84 6.20 12.15 7.09
CA ILE A 84 5.70 13.09 8.10
C ILE A 84 6.64 13.14 9.31
N LEU A 85 7.06 11.99 9.83
CA LEU A 85 8.01 11.91 10.94
C LEU A 85 9.35 12.56 10.58
N ALA A 86 9.91 12.25 9.41
CA ALA A 86 11.18 12.81 8.96
C ALA A 86 11.13 14.34 8.82
N ILE A 87 10.01 14.89 8.32
CA ILE A 87 9.80 16.34 8.27
C ILE A 87 9.67 16.90 9.69
N ARG A 88 8.91 16.24 10.57
CA ARG A 88 8.69 16.68 11.95
C ARG A 88 9.96 16.69 12.80
N PHE A 89 10.88 15.75 12.61
CA PHE A 89 12.18 15.69 13.31
C PHE A 89 13.16 16.77 12.86
N ARG A 90 12.97 17.35 11.67
CA ARG A 90 13.80 18.46 11.17
C ARG A 90 13.35 19.85 11.62
N THR A 91 12.24 19.96 12.37
CA THR A 91 11.64 21.23 12.81
C THR A 91 11.65 21.35 14.33
#